data_AF-A0A0N0BK18-F1
#
_entry.id   AF-A0A0N0BK18-F1
#
_cell.length_a   1.000
_cell.length_b   1.000
_cell.length_c   1.000
_cell.angle_alpha   90.00
_cell.angle_beta   90.00
_cell.angle_gamma   90.00
#
_symmetry.space_group_name_H-M   'P 1'
#
loop_
_entity.id
_entity.type
_entity.pdbx_description
1 polymer ?
#
loop_
_entity_poly.entity_id
_entity_poly.type
_entity_poly.pdbx_seq_one_letter_code
_entity_poly.pdbx_strand_id
1 'polypeptide(L)' 'MWFYLMLAIFATFDLAMASSGFDFGDTLALILGLIIGIIGFFVCMGAYARYRIRNH' A
#
# COMPACT_ATOMS: atom_id res chain seq x y z
N MET A 1 10.80 -2.01 9.03
CA MET A 1 9.83 -2.71 8.17
C MET A 1 8.92 -1.73 7.43
N TRP A 2 8.21 -0.85 8.13
CA TRP A 2 7.36 0.21 7.56
C TRP A 2 8.05 1.15 6.57
N PHE A 3 9.30 1.51 6.84
CA PHE A 3 10.10 2.35 5.95
C PHE A 3 10.29 1.71 4.56
N TYR A 4 10.41 0.38 4.50
CA TYR A 4 10.55 -0.35 3.24
C TYR A 4 9.25 -0.38 2.43
N LEU A 5 8.09 -0.45 3.10
CA LEU A 5 6.78 -0.35 2.44
C LEU A 5 6.55 1.05 1.86
N MET A 6 6.84 2.09 2.64
CA MET A 6 6.77 3.48 2.17
C MET A 6 7.70 3.72 0.99
N LEU A 7 8.94 3.22 1.06
CA LEU A 7 9.91 3.34 -0.02
C LEU A 7 9.49 2.57 -1.28
N ALA A 8 8.94 1.37 -1.12
CA ALA A 8 8.42 0.58 -2.24
C ALA A 8 7.24 1.28 -2.93
N ILE A 9 6.29 1.81 -2.15
CA ILE A 9 5.15 2.58 -2.68
C ILE A 9 5.70 3.81 -3.43
N PHE A 10 6.57 4.60 -2.81
CA PHE A 10 7.12 5.81 -3.43
C PHE A 10 7.88 5.50 -4.72
N ALA A 11 8.70 4.44 -4.74
CA ALA A 11 9.42 4.00 -5.93
C ALA A 11 8.47 3.54 -7.05
N THR A 12 7.38 2.84 -6.72
CA THR A 12 6.39 2.41 -7.72
C THR A 12 5.59 3.58 -8.30
N PHE A 13 5.31 4.60 -7.49
CA PHE A 13 4.63 5.83 -7.94
C PHE A 13 5.54 6.64 -8.88
N ASP A 14 6.82 6.78 -8.54
CA ASP A 14 7.81 7.51 -9.34
C ASP A 14 8.03 6.83 -10.71
N LEU A 15 8.20 5.50 -10.72
CA LEU A 15 8.31 4.74 -11.97
C LEU A 15 7.06 4.81 -12.85
N ALA A 16 5.88 4.79 -12.23
CA ALA A 16 4.63 4.88 -12.97
C ALA A 16 4.44 6.27 -13.60
N MET A 17 4.75 7.34 -12.86
CA MET A 17 4.68 8.72 -13.37
C MET A 17 5.74 9.02 -14.44
N ALA A 18 6.91 8.40 -14.35
CA ALA A 18 7.97 8.53 -15.36
C ALA A 18 7.66 7.81 -16.68
N SER A 19 6.62 6.95 -16.72
CA SER A 19 6.20 6.27 -17.94
C SER A 19 5.56 7.24 -18.92
N SER A 20 6.11 7.32 -20.13
CA SER A 20 5.58 8.14 -21.22
C SER A 20 4.21 7.67 -21.74
N GLY A 21 3.72 6.51 -21.28
CA GLY A 21 2.42 5.92 -21.64
C GLY A 21 1.40 5.89 -20.51
N PHE A 22 1.61 6.66 -19.44
CA PHE A 22 0.72 6.69 -18.29
C PHE A 22 -0.65 7.26 -18.66
N ASP A 23 -1.66 6.40 -18.71
CA ASP A 23 -3.04 6.79 -19.03
C ASP A 23 -3.94 6.84 -17.77
N PHE A 24 -5.17 7.31 -17.93
CA PHE A 24 -6.16 7.38 -16.86
C PHE A 24 -6.38 6.02 -16.19
N GLY A 25 -6.36 4.93 -16.96
CA GLY A 25 -6.48 3.56 -16.46
C GLY A 25 -5.36 3.19 -15.47
N ASP A 26 -4.11 3.57 -15.77
CA ASP A 26 -2.97 3.32 -14.91
C ASP A 26 -3.07 4.11 -13.61
N THR A 27 -3.49 5.38 -13.70
CA THR A 27 -3.74 6.25 -12.54
C THR A 27 -4.78 5.62 -11.62
N LEU A 28 -5.87 5.12 -12.19
CA LEU A 28 -6.99 4.56 -11.45
C LEU A 28 -6.63 3.23 -10.80
N ALA A 29 -5.90 2.36 -11.51
CA ALA A 29 -5.36 1.11 -10.96
C ALA A 29 -4.42 1.37 -9.77
N LEU A 30 -3.59 2.40 -9.88
CA LEU A 30 -2.61 2.77 -8.86
C LEU A 30 -3.29 3.35 -7.60
N ILE A 31 -4.32 4.19 -7.77
CA ILE A 31 -5.13 4.70 -6.66
C ILE A 31 -5.91 3.57 -5.96
N LEU A 32 -6.57 2.70 -6.72
CA LEU A 32 -7.32 1.58 -6.14
C LEU A 32 -6.41 0.59 -5.42
N GLY A 33 -5.26 0.27 -6.01
CA GLY A 33 -4.23 -0.57 -5.39
C GLY A 33 -3.71 0.01 -4.08
N LEU A 34 -3.48 1.33 -4.03
CA LEU A 34 -3.08 2.03 -2.81
C LEU A 34 -4.16 1.92 -1.72
N ILE A 35 -5.42 2.19 -2.07
CA ILE A 35 -6.55 2.13 -1.11
C ILE A 35 -6.68 0.73 -0.52
N ILE A 36 -6.67 -0.31 -1.36
CA ILE A 36 -6.77 -1.71 -0.92
C ILE A 36 -5.57 -2.07 -0.04
N GLY A 37 -4.36 -1.65 -0.43
CA GLY A 37 -3.14 -1.86 0.34
C GLY A 37 -3.22 -1.25 1.74
N ILE A 38 -3.67 0.01 1.85
CA ILE A 38 -3.83 0.71 3.13
C ILE A 38 -4.87 0.00 4.00
N ILE A 39 -6.03 -0.35 3.45
CA ILE A 39 -7.11 -1.03 4.20
C ILE A 39 -6.65 -2.39 4.69
N GLY A 40 -6.11 -3.24 3.80
CA GLY A 40 -5.61 -4.56 4.16
C GLY A 40 -4.54 -4.48 5.24
N PHE A 41 -3.68 -3.47 5.15
CA PHE A 41 -2.66 -3.21 6.13
C PHE A 41 -3.23 -2.85 7.52
N PHE A 42 -4.22 -1.95 7.60
CA PHE A 42 -4.90 -1.64 8.87
C PHE A 42 -5.64 -2.84 9.45
N VAL A 43 -6.24 -3.67 8.60
CA VAL A 43 -6.89 -4.92 9.01
C VAL A 43 -5.87 -5.89 9.63
N CYS A 44 -4.72 -6.08 8.99
CA CYS A 44 -3.64 -6.93 9.51
C CYS A 44 -3.11 -6.42 10.85
N MET A 45 -2.89 -5.11 10.99
CA MET A 45 -2.49 -4.53 12.28
C MET A 45 -3.55 -4.71 13.36
N GLY A 46 -4.82 -4.48 13.05
CA GLY A 46 -5.91 -4.68 13.99
C GLY A 46 -6.04 -6.14 14.44
N ALA A 47 -5.84 -7.09 13.51
CA ALA A 47 -5.79 -8.51 13.83
C ALA A 47 -4.58 -8.86 14.71
N TYR A 48 -3.40 -8.31 14.40
CA TYR A 48 -2.19 -8.49 15.18
C TYR A 48 -2.32 -7.93 16.60
N ALA A 49 -2.88 -6.72 16.76
CA ALA A 49 -3.11 -6.11 18.06
C ALA A 49 -4.07 -6.96 18.92
N ARG A 50 -5.17 -7.45 18.34
CA ARG A 50 -6.11 -8.35 19.02
C ARG A 50 -5.48 -9.68 19.41
N TYR A 51 -4.66 -10.25 18.52
CA TYR A 51 -3.92 -11.48 18.82
C TYR A 51 -2.94 -11.28 19.98
N ARG A 52 -2.22 -10.16 19.99
CA ARG A 52 -1.25 -9.84 21.04
C ARG A 52 -1.89 -9.63 22.42
N ILE A 53 -3.07 -9.01 22.47
CA ILE A 53 -3.83 -8.81 23.71
C ILE A 53 -4.36 -10.14 24.26
N ARG A 54 -4.76 -11.07 23.40
CA ARG A 54 -5.28 -12.39 23.84
C ARG A 54 -4.20 -13.35 24.34
N ASN A 55 -2.95 -13.18 23.90
CA ASN A 55 -1.83 -14.04 24.26
C ASN A 55 -0.96 -13.48 25.41
N HIS A 56 -1.40 -12.40 26.06
CA HIS A 56 -0.84 -11.84 27.28
C HIS A 56 -1.84 -11.99 28.42
#